data_AF-A0A5B2W580-F1
#
_entry.id   AF-A0A5B2W580-F1
#
_cell.length_a   1.000
_cell.length_b   1.000
_cell.length_c   1.000
_cell.angle_alpha   90.00
_cell.angle_beta   90.00
_cell.angle_gamma   90.00
#
_symmetry.space_group_name_H-M   'P 1'
#
loop_
_entity.id
_entity.type
_entity.pdbx_description
1 polymer ?
#
loop_
_entity_poly.entity_id
_entity_poly.type
_entity_poly.pdbx_seq_one_letter_code
_entity_poly.pdbx_strand_id
1 'polypeptide(L)'
;MADQRWSPAEQQVPDLLDDLMHMGSVEYSGTVIQQYKHAGTRRYLNLDGSGQAWQITVHPDTGGIGARRIDLDEAKALVLER
;
A
#
# COMPACT_ATOMS: atom_id res chain seq x y z
N MET A 1 -6.21 -19.08 -10.73
CA MET A 1 -6.90 -18.37 -9.63
C MET A 1 -6.32 -16.97 -9.57
N ALA A 2 -7.14 -15.93 -9.42
CA ALA A 2 -6.60 -14.57 -9.26
C ALA A 2 -5.74 -14.52 -7.99
N ASP A 3 -4.58 -13.87 -8.08
CA ASP A 3 -3.70 -13.71 -6.92
C ASP A 3 -4.33 -12.70 -5.96
N GLN A 4 -4.90 -13.19 -4.86
CA GLN A 4 -5.64 -12.38 -3.88
C GLN A 4 -4.79 -11.23 -3.29
N ARG A 5 -3.45 -11.31 -3.41
CA ARG A 5 -2.53 -10.26 -2.97
C ARG A 5 -2.57 -9.01 -3.86
N TRP A 6 -3.00 -9.16 -5.12
CA TRP A 6 -3.11 -8.05 -6.08
C TRP A 6 -4.51 -7.45 -6.15
N SER A 7 -5.54 -8.18 -5.69
CA SER A 7 -6.94 -7.76 -5.80
C SER A 7 -7.23 -6.32 -5.34
N PRO A 8 -6.67 -5.81 -4.22
CA PRO A 8 -6.87 -4.41 -3.84
C PRO A 8 -6.29 -3.43 -4.88
N ALA A 9 -5.08 -3.67 -5.36
CA ALA A 9 -4.45 -2.80 -6.35
C ALA A 9 -5.16 -2.89 -7.71
N GLU A 10 -5.58 -4.09 -8.13
CA GLU A 10 -6.33 -4.30 -9.37
C GLU A 10 -7.65 -3.53 -9.39
N GLN A 11 -8.32 -3.41 -8.24
CA GLN A 11 -9.59 -2.70 -8.12
C GLN A 11 -9.41 -1.19 -8.00
N GLN A 12 -8.43 -0.73 -7.21
CA GLN A 12 -8.31 0.69 -6.82
C GLN A 12 -7.39 1.51 -7.74
N VAL A 13 -6.38 0.85 -8.31
CA VAL A 13 -5.29 1.51 -9.07
C VAL A 13 -4.87 0.71 -10.31
N PRO A 14 -5.80 0.28 -11.18
CA PRO A 14 -5.46 -0.55 -12.35
C PRO A 14 -4.39 0.10 -13.24
N ASP A 15 -4.41 1.43 -13.38
CA ASP A 15 -3.47 2.19 -14.21
C ASP A 15 -2.03 2.20 -13.67
N LEU A 16 -1.82 1.84 -12.40
CA LEU A 16 -0.49 1.79 -11.77
C LEU A 16 0.09 0.37 -11.71
N LEU A 17 -0.67 -0.67 -12.05
CA LEU A 17 -0.27 -2.07 -11.83
C LEU A 17 1.08 -2.40 -12.46
N ASP A 18 1.32 -1.93 -13.68
CA ASP A 18 2.57 -2.20 -14.42
C ASP A 18 3.80 -1.58 -13.75
N ASP A 19 3.61 -0.55 -12.93
CA ASP A 19 4.66 0.15 -12.19
C ASP A 19 4.78 -0.32 -10.73
N LEU A 20 3.92 -1.21 -10.26
CA LEU A 20 3.92 -1.69 -8.88
C LEU A 20 4.65 -3.02 -8.74
N MET A 21 5.34 -3.17 -7.61
CA MET A 21 5.89 -4.44 -7.14
C MET A 21 5.24 -4.78 -5.80
N HIS A 22 4.65 -5.97 -5.68
CA HIS A 22 4.15 -6.45 -4.39
C HIS A 22 5.34 -6.78 -3.46
N MET A 23 5.39 -6.14 -2.30
CA MET A 23 6.50 -6.26 -1.34
C MET A 23 6.18 -7.15 -0.14
N GLY A 24 4.91 -7.53 0.02
CA GLY A 24 4.41 -8.26 1.19
C GLY A 24 3.20 -7.59 1.81
N SER A 25 2.96 -7.89 3.08
CA SER A 25 1.84 -7.35 3.85
C SER A 25 2.23 -7.07 5.29
N VAL A 26 1.52 -6.13 5.91
CA VAL A 26 1.62 -5.81 7.34
C VAL A 26 0.26 -6.03 7.98
N GLU A 27 0.25 -6.64 9.17
CA GLU A 27 -0.94 -6.69 10.01
C GLU A 27 -0.95 -5.54 11.01
N TYR A 28 -2.02 -4.76 11.03
CA TYR A 28 -2.22 -3.66 11.97
C TYR A 28 -3.63 -3.70 12.54
N SER A 29 -3.75 -3.88 13.86
CA SER A 29 -5.03 -3.97 14.56
C SER A 29 -6.03 -4.94 13.90
N GLY A 30 -5.55 -6.11 13.47
CA GLY A 30 -6.35 -7.15 12.80
C GLY A 30 -6.68 -6.87 11.33
N THR A 31 -6.19 -5.76 10.76
CA THR A 31 -6.32 -5.45 9.33
C THR A 31 -5.04 -5.86 8.60
N VAL A 32 -5.16 -6.70 7.57
CA VAL A 32 -4.05 -7.03 6.68
C VAL A 32 -3.95 -5.98 5.58
N ILE A 33 -2.82 -5.30 5.53
CA ILE A 33 -2.53 -4.23 4.57
C ILE A 33 -1.46 -4.74 3.60
N GLN A 34 -1.79 -4.83 2.31
CA GLN A 34 -0.87 -5.18 1.24
C GLN A 34 0.02 -3.98 0.91
N GLN A 35 1.32 -4.24 0.70
CA GLN A 35 2.30 -3.22 0.40
C GLN A 35 2.78 -3.32 -1.05
N TYR A 36 2.56 -2.27 -1.83
CA TYR A 36 3.00 -2.17 -3.21
C TYR A 36 4.02 -1.05 -3.33
N LYS A 37 5.19 -1.35 -3.88
CA LYS A 37 6.24 -0.37 -4.11
C LYS A 37 6.26 0.04 -5.57
N HIS A 38 6.12 1.32 -5.82
CA HIS A 38 6.25 1.87 -7.16
C HIS A 38 7.70 1.75 -7.64
N ALA A 39 7.91 1.20 -8.83
CA ALA A 39 9.24 0.90 -9.37
C ALA A 39 10.05 2.17 -9.65
N GLY A 40 9.41 3.20 -10.21
CA GLY A 40 10.01 4.51 -10.49
C GLY A 40 10.36 5.32 -9.24
N THR A 41 9.39 5.65 -8.39
CA THR A 41 9.59 6.54 -7.22
C THR A 41 10.10 5.83 -5.97
N ARG A 42 10.04 4.49 -5.93
CA ARG A 42 10.35 3.64 -4.77
C ARG A 42 9.46 3.91 -3.54
N ARG A 43 8.37 4.67 -3.71
CA ARG A 43 7.38 4.98 -2.68
C ARG A 43 6.33 3.87 -2.59
N TYR A 44 5.65 3.80 -1.44
CA TYR A 44 4.72 2.73 -1.12
C TYR A 44 3.26 3.17 -1.24
N LEU A 45 2.48 2.39 -1.97
CA LEU A 45 1.03 2.35 -1.89
C LEU A 45 0.65 1.19 -0.98
N ASN A 46 -0.14 1.44 0.06
CA ASN A 46 -0.60 0.37 0.95
C ASN A 46 -2.13 0.32 0.96
N LEU A 47 -2.70 -0.85 0.67
CA LEU A 47 -4.15 -1.06 0.57
C LEU A 47 -4.56 -2.28 1.39
N ASP A 48 -5.64 -2.20 2.14
CA ASP A 48 -6.24 -3.40 2.74
C ASP A 48 -7.16 -4.15 1.76
N GLY A 49 -7.70 -5.29 2.20
CA GLY A 49 -8.58 -6.14 1.38
C GLY A 49 -9.87 -5.47 0.89
N SER A 50 -10.27 -4.33 1.45
CA SER A 50 -11.43 -3.54 1.01
C SER A 50 -11.06 -2.41 0.04
N GLY A 51 -9.77 -2.19 -0.20
CA GLY A 51 -9.27 -1.09 -1.02
C GLY A 51 -9.03 0.22 -0.24
N GLN A 52 -9.23 0.24 1.08
CA GLN A 52 -8.88 1.40 1.90
C GLN A 52 -7.36 1.59 1.93
N ALA A 53 -6.92 2.83 1.70
CA ALA A 53 -5.51 3.20 1.68
C ALA A 53 -4.95 3.53 3.08
N TRP A 54 -3.68 3.22 3.27
CA TRP A 54 -2.98 3.38 4.55
C TRP A 54 -1.60 4.00 4.37
N GLN A 55 -1.26 4.93 5.25
CA GLN A 55 0.10 5.39 5.47
C GLN A 55 0.73 4.54 6.59
N ILE A 56 1.79 3.81 6.28
CA ILE A 56 2.53 3.00 7.24
C ILE A 56 3.80 3.76 7.66
N THR A 57 4.04 3.83 8.97
CA THR A 57 5.26 4.38 9.56
C THR A 57 5.93 3.30 10.41
N VAL A 58 7.22 3.07 10.19
CA VAL A 58 8.02 2.18 11.02
C VAL A 58 8.86 3.05 11.96
N HIS A 59 8.70 2.86 13.25
CA HIS A 59 9.46 3.56 14.27
C HIS A 59 10.79 2.83 14.49
N PRO A 60 11.94 3.38 14.05
CA PRO A 60 13.21 2.66 14.07
C PRO A 60 13.68 2.32 15.49
N ASP A 61 13.35 3.15 16.47
CA ASP A 61 13.81 3.00 17.86
C ASP A 61 13.10 1.88 18.62
N THR A 62 11.87 1.56 18.23
CA THR A 62 11.03 0.56 18.91
C THR A 62 10.74 -0.65 18.04
N GLY A 63 10.99 -0.56 16.73
CA GLY A 63 10.50 -1.52 15.74
C GLY A 63 8.97 -1.49 15.58
N GLY A 64 8.28 -0.57 16.25
CA GLY A 64 6.82 -0.46 16.23
C GLY A 64 6.32 0.03 14.89
N ILE A 65 5.13 -0.45 14.50
CA ILE A 65 4.45 -0.01 13.29
C ILE A 65 3.29 0.90 13.70
N GLY A 66 3.29 2.12 13.16
CA GLY A 66 2.12 2.98 13.11
C GLY A 66 1.44 2.85 11.76
N ALA A 67 0.10 2.88 11.74
CA ALA A 67 -0.65 2.99 10.50
C ALA A 67 -1.79 4.00 10.66
N ARG A 68 -1.98 4.84 9.64
CA ARG A 68 -3.06 5.82 9.57
C ARG A 68 -3.83 5.62 8.28
N ARG A 69 -5.17 5.62 8.34
CA ARG A 69 -6.02 5.64 7.15
C ARG A 69 -5.84 6.96 6.41
N ILE A 70 -5.71 6.87 5.09
CA ILE A 70 -5.63 8.02 4.18
C ILE A 70 -6.57 7.82 3.02
N ASP A 71 -6.91 8.90 2.33
CA ASP A 71 -7.70 8.81 1.12
C ASP A 71 -6.89 8.16 -0.01
N LEU A 72 -7.58 7.46 -0.91
CA LEU A 72 -6.91 6.79 -2.04
C LEU A 72 -6.18 7.80 -2.94
N ASP A 73 -6.77 8.99 -3.15
CA ASP A 73 -6.17 10.04 -3.96
C ASP A 73 -4.93 10.65 -3.28
N GLU A 74 -4.94 10.80 -1.95
CA GLU A 74 -3.74 11.17 -1.17
C GLU A 74 -2.65 10.11 -1.35
N ALA A 75 -3.00 8.84 -1.26
CA ALA A 75 -2.06 7.73 -1.42
C ALA A 75 -1.44 7.70 -2.82
N LYS A 76 -2.23 7.93 -3.87
CA LYS A 76 -1.76 8.03 -5.27
C LYS A 76 -0.82 9.23 -5.44
N ALA A 77 -1.18 10.40 -4.93
CA ALA A 77 -0.35 11.59 -4.99
C ALA A 77 1.01 11.35 -4.33
N LEU A 78 1.02 10.78 -3.12
CA LEU A 78 2.26 10.45 -2.41
C LEU A 78 3.18 9.53 -3.22
N VAL A 79 2.62 8.60 -4.00
CA VAL A 79 3.39 7.64 -4.80
C VAL A 79 3.94 8.27 -6.08
N LEU A 80 3.20 9.20 -6.70
CA LEU A 80 3.51 9.78 -8.02
C LEU A 80 4.29 11.10 -7.96
N GLU A 81 4.25 11.82 -6.85
CA GLU A 81 5.06 13.02 -6.66
C GLU A 81 6.55 12.68 -6.73
N ARG A 82 7.32 13.46 -7.50
CA ARG A 82 8.77 13.30 -7.65
C ARG A 82 9.52 14.14 -6.63
#